data_AF-A0A0C2MM38-F1
#
_entry.id   AF-A0A0C2MM38-F1
#
_cell.length_a   1.000
_cell.length_b   1.000
_cell.length_c   1.000
_cell.angle_alpha   90.00
_cell.angle_beta   90.00
_cell.angle_gamma   90.00
#
_symmetry.space_group_name_H-M   'P 1'
#
loop_
_entity.id
_entity.type
_entity.pdbx_description
1 polymer ?
#
loop_
_entity_poly.entity_id
_entity_poly.type
_entity_poly.pdbx_seq_one_letter_code
_entity_poly.pdbx_strand_id
1 'polypeptide(L)'
;MARKLFCAFLLSQFLSVSIARLKNPCFEFETCDSCISHRLCRWVVNIVTLDMIQDNYLLSPDTQRGRKQCVLRDTRTQFNPADVYDPISSSKDSGEIQTADINIKPTSVTLDLSAGKQTEFKVSVQPLRMEKLKIYFLVHLSSDFSRVLSTMSPLIEEIGMKIIFHFSYRS
;
A
#
# COMPACT_ATOMS: atom_id res chain seq x y z
N MET A 1 -27.15 34.57 36.84
CA MET A 1 -25.89 35.08 36.27
C MET A 1 -24.95 33.92 35.84
N ALA A 2 -24.75 32.90 36.68
CA ALA A 2 -23.85 31.76 36.41
C ALA A 2 -24.12 30.98 35.10
N ARG A 3 -25.39 30.72 34.73
CA ARG A 3 -25.72 30.02 33.46
C ARG A 3 -25.24 30.77 32.20
N LYS A 4 -25.28 32.10 32.20
CA LYS A 4 -24.83 32.92 31.05
C LYS A 4 -23.30 32.89 30.91
N LEU A 5 -22.58 32.90 32.03
CA LEU A 5 -21.11 32.78 32.07
C LEU A 5 -20.65 31.39 31.60
N PHE A 6 -21.35 30.32 32.00
CA PHE A 6 -21.04 28.96 31.58
C PHE A 6 -21.26 28.74 30.07
N CYS A 7 -22.38 29.25 29.52
CA CYS A 7 -22.61 29.22 28.07
C CYS A 7 -21.55 30.01 27.28
N ALA A 8 -21.16 31.20 27.76
CA ALA A 8 -20.12 31.99 27.10
C ALA A 8 -18.77 31.28 27.10
N PHE A 9 -18.41 30.62 28.21
CA PHE A 9 -17.18 29.82 28.30
C PHE A 9 -17.21 28.63 27.33
N LEU A 10 -18.31 27.88 27.29
CA LEU A 10 -18.45 26.76 26.35
C LEU A 10 -18.39 27.19 24.88
N LEU A 11 -19.03 28.31 24.53
CA LEU A 11 -18.95 28.89 23.18
C LEU A 11 -17.53 29.34 22.84
N SER A 12 -16.82 29.96 23.78
CA SER A 12 -15.42 30.36 23.60
C SER A 12 -14.50 29.16 23.40
N GLN A 13 -14.69 28.08 24.15
CA GLN A 13 -13.94 26.84 23.98
C GLN A 13 -14.25 26.19 22.63
N PHE A 14 -15.52 26.14 22.22
CA PHE A 14 -15.94 25.61 20.91
C PHE A 14 -15.35 26.41 19.74
N LEU A 15 -15.40 27.74 19.82
CA LEU A 15 -14.80 28.64 18.83
C LEU A 15 -13.28 28.43 18.76
N SER A 16 -12.60 28.33 19.90
CA SER A 16 -11.14 28.15 19.95
C SER A 16 -10.70 26.82 19.32
N VAL A 17 -11.40 25.72 19.63
CA VAL A 17 -11.13 24.40 19.02
C VAL A 17 -11.45 24.40 17.53
N SER A 18 -12.49 25.11 17.11
CA SER A 18 -12.88 25.20 15.68
C SER A 18 -11.87 26.01 14.86
N ILE A 19 -11.38 27.12 15.40
CA ILE A 19 -10.38 27.98 14.74
C ILE A 19 -9.02 27.27 14.64
N ALA A 20 -8.64 26.48 15.65
CA ALA A 20 -7.41 25.69 15.61
C ALA A 20 -7.43 24.59 14.53
N ARG A 21 -8.60 24.00 14.25
CA ARG A 21 -8.78 22.98 13.19
C ARG A 21 -8.86 23.54 11.77
N LEU A 22 -8.98 24.86 11.60
CA LEU A 22 -9.07 25.52 10.30
C LEU A 22 -7.71 25.88 9.70
N LYS A 23 -6.60 25.67 10.42
CA LYS A 23 -5.28 25.88 9.85
C LYS A 23 -4.99 24.78 8.82
N ASN A 24 -4.78 25.21 7.58
CA ASN A 24 -4.30 24.33 6.52
C ASN A 24 -2.98 23.67 6.99
N PRO A 25 -2.95 22.34 7.18
CA PRO A 25 -1.77 21.63 7.69
C PRO A 25 -0.55 21.77 6.76
N CYS A 26 -0.77 22.12 5.49
CA CYS A 26 0.30 22.29 4.52
C CYS A 26 1.16 23.53 4.78
N PHE A 27 0.69 24.49 5.59
CA PHE A 27 1.43 25.74 5.85
C PHE A 27 2.63 25.58 6.78
N GLU A 28 2.70 24.47 7.49
CA GLU A 28 3.82 24.14 8.37
C GLU A 28 5.02 23.58 7.59
N PHE A 29 4.84 23.18 6.33
CA PHE A 29 5.91 22.67 5.48
C PHE A 29 6.58 23.79 4.69
N GLU A 30 7.89 23.92 4.88
CA GLU A 30 8.71 24.96 4.23
C GLU A 30 9.53 24.42 3.05
N THR A 31 9.63 23.10 2.91
CA THR A 31 10.40 22.45 1.84
C THR A 31 9.50 21.56 0.99
N CYS A 32 9.91 21.33 -0.27
CA CYS A 32 9.21 20.41 -1.16
C CYS A 32 9.07 19.02 -0.53
N ASP A 33 10.18 18.45 -0.02
CA ASP A 33 10.20 17.09 0.52
C ASP A 33 9.25 16.90 1.71
N SER A 34 9.24 17.86 2.65
CA SER A 34 8.32 17.81 3.79
C SER A 34 6.87 17.99 3.37
N CYS A 35 6.61 18.85 2.38
CA CYS A 35 5.28 19.07 1.83
C CYS A 35 4.71 17.83 1.14
N ILE A 36 5.45 17.24 0.19
CA ILE A 36 4.97 16.09 -0.62
C ILE A 36 4.87 14.80 0.18
N SER A 37 5.54 14.72 1.33
CA SER A 37 5.42 13.61 2.28
C SER A 37 4.03 13.58 2.93
N HIS A 38 3.32 14.71 2.97
CA HIS A 38 1.99 14.78 3.56
C HIS A 38 0.88 14.52 2.52
N ARG A 39 0.01 13.54 2.77
CA ARG A 39 -1.03 13.08 1.83
C ARG A 39 -2.01 14.16 1.34
N LEU A 40 -2.24 15.21 2.14
CA LEU A 40 -3.17 16.29 1.80
C LEU A 40 -2.50 17.44 1.05
N CYS A 41 -1.17 17.42 0.89
CA CYS A 41 -0.41 18.56 0.42
C CYS A 41 0.23 18.31 -0.94
N ARG A 42 0.48 19.40 -1.65
CA ARG A 42 1.21 19.44 -2.91
C ARG A 42 2.07 20.69 -2.97
N TRP A 43 3.15 20.61 -3.74
CA TRP A 43 4.11 21.67 -3.88
C TRP A 43 3.91 22.42 -5.20
N VAL A 44 3.85 23.75 -5.14
CA VAL A 44 3.77 24.63 -6.31
C VAL A 44 5.15 25.23 -6.56
N VAL A 45 5.76 24.85 -7.69
CA VAL A 45 7.15 25.19 -8.04
C VAL A 45 7.26 26.67 -8.40
N ASN A 46 6.36 27.15 -9.27
CA ASN A 46 6.43 28.50 -9.85
C ASN A 46 5.31 29.38 -9.32
N ILE A 47 5.47 29.91 -8.10
CA ILE A 47 4.58 30.95 -7.58
C ILE A 47 5.01 32.35 -8.05
N VAL A 48 6.30 32.52 -8.35
CA VAL A 48 6.89 33.80 -8.77
C VAL A 48 7.90 33.52 -9.89
N THR A 49 7.44 33.43 -11.14
CA THR A 49 8.35 33.53 -12.28
C THR A 49 8.35 34.97 -12.78
N LEU A 50 9.55 35.51 -12.99
CA LEU A 50 9.83 36.92 -13.25
C LEU A 50 9.16 37.51 -14.51
N ASP A 51 8.58 36.69 -15.39
CA ASP A 51 7.99 37.16 -16.66
C ASP A 51 6.50 36.83 -16.86
N MET A 52 5.86 36.06 -15.97
CA MET A 52 4.42 35.79 -16.03
C MET A 52 3.88 35.52 -14.62
N ILE A 53 3.63 36.58 -13.86
CA ILE A 53 2.87 36.46 -12.61
C ILE A 53 1.44 36.05 -12.99
N GLN A 54 1.06 34.81 -12.67
CA GLN A 54 -0.36 34.48 -12.66
C GLN A 54 -0.99 35.15 -11.43
N ASP A 55 -1.71 36.25 -11.67
CA ASP A 55 -2.41 37.04 -10.64
C ASP A 55 -3.24 36.16 -9.69
N ASN A 56 -3.77 35.06 -10.23
CA ASN A 56 -4.56 34.06 -9.49
C ASN A 56 -3.79 33.42 -8.33
N TYR A 57 -2.46 33.28 -8.43
CA TYR A 57 -1.64 32.71 -7.35
C TYR A 57 -1.35 33.73 -6.26
N LEU A 58 -1.11 35.00 -6.62
CA LEU A 58 -0.82 36.07 -5.66
C LEU A 58 -2.04 36.54 -4.88
N LEU A 59 -3.24 36.38 -5.45
CA LEU A 59 -4.49 36.72 -4.76
C LEU A 59 -5.07 35.54 -3.99
N SER A 60 -4.55 34.33 -4.21
CA SER A 60 -5.05 33.12 -3.58
C SER A 60 -4.79 33.11 -2.06
N PRO A 61 -5.81 32.84 -1.22
CA PRO A 61 -5.60 32.55 0.19
C PRO A 61 -4.88 31.21 0.41
N ASP A 62 -5.00 30.27 -0.53
CA ASP A 62 -4.41 28.93 -0.44
C ASP A 62 -2.89 28.95 -0.56
N THR A 63 -2.32 29.91 -1.28
CA THR A 63 -0.87 30.17 -1.37
C THR A 63 -0.39 31.20 -0.34
N GLN A 64 -1.26 31.67 0.57
CA GLN A 64 -1.03 32.84 1.42
C GLN A 64 -0.59 34.08 0.62
N ARG A 65 -1.30 34.39 -0.46
CA ARG A 65 -1.00 35.50 -1.36
C ARG A 65 0.39 35.38 -2.01
N GLY A 66 0.70 34.17 -2.47
CA GLY A 66 1.97 33.85 -3.13
C GLY A 66 3.17 33.68 -2.19
N ARG A 67 2.95 33.54 -0.88
CA ARG A 67 4.05 33.38 0.11
C ARG A 67 4.39 31.93 0.42
N LYS A 68 3.50 30.99 0.12
CA LYS A 68 3.64 29.57 0.46
C LYS A 68 3.49 28.70 -0.78
N GLN A 69 4.51 27.88 -1.03
CA GLN A 69 4.55 26.88 -2.11
C GLN A 69 3.83 25.58 -1.74
N CYS A 70 3.77 25.23 -0.46
CA CYS A 70 3.01 24.08 -0.01
C CYS A 70 1.53 24.43 0.21
N VAL A 71 0.65 23.79 -0.54
CA VAL A 71 -0.79 24.04 -0.53
C VAL A 71 -1.56 22.72 -0.44
N LEU A 72 -2.87 22.79 -0.16
CA LEU A 72 -3.71 21.59 -0.15
C LEU A 72 -3.86 21.01 -1.57
N ARG A 73 -3.97 19.68 -1.66
CA ARG A 73 -4.37 18.99 -2.88
C ARG A 73 -5.79 19.41 -3.29
N ASP A 74 -6.72 19.50 -2.35
CA ASP A 74 -8.11 19.91 -2.63
C ASP A 74 -8.33 21.41 -2.40
N THR A 75 -7.51 22.22 -3.07
CA THR A 75 -7.57 23.69 -3.05
C THR A 75 -8.53 24.23 -4.12
N ARG A 76 -9.13 25.40 -3.86
CA ARG A 76 -10.01 26.09 -4.83
C ARG A 76 -9.22 26.81 -5.91
N THR A 77 -7.95 27.09 -5.64
CA THR A 77 -7.06 27.77 -6.58
C THR A 77 -6.72 26.86 -7.74
N GLN A 78 -6.98 27.33 -8.96
CA GLN A 78 -6.67 26.60 -10.18
C GLN A 78 -5.19 26.82 -10.52
N PHE A 79 -4.35 25.86 -10.14
CA PHE A 79 -2.95 25.84 -10.53
C PHE A 79 -2.80 25.23 -11.91
N ASN A 80 -1.97 25.84 -12.75
CA ASN A 80 -1.46 25.22 -13.96
C ASN A 80 -0.73 23.92 -13.58
N PRO A 81 -1.06 22.77 -14.20
CA PRO A 81 -0.39 21.50 -13.92
C PRO A 81 1.14 21.57 -14.06
N ALA A 82 1.66 22.42 -14.95
CA ALA A 82 3.11 22.61 -15.14
C ALA A 82 3.80 23.28 -13.94
N ASP A 83 3.06 24.03 -13.12
CA ASP A 83 3.59 24.71 -11.93
C ASP A 83 3.46 23.84 -10.67
N VAL A 84 2.87 22.66 -10.77
CA VAL A 84 2.66 21.75 -9.63
C VAL A 84 3.67 20.62 -9.70
N TYR A 85 4.45 20.47 -8.64
CA TYR A 85 5.26 19.28 -8.45
C TYR A 85 4.38 18.16 -7.87
N ASP A 86 4.09 17.18 -8.72
CA ASP A 86 3.32 15.99 -8.34
C ASP A 86 4.12 14.74 -8.72
N PRO A 87 4.90 14.17 -7.78
CA PRO A 87 5.69 12.99 -8.08
C PRO A 87 4.78 11.85 -8.56
N ILE A 88 5.26 11.12 -9.56
CA ILE A 88 4.54 10.00 -10.14
C ILE A 88 4.96 8.77 -9.35
N SER A 89 4.00 8.08 -8.74
CA SER A 89 4.30 6.80 -8.13
C SER A 89 4.64 5.77 -9.21
N SER A 90 5.68 4.99 -8.99
CA SER A 90 6.15 4.00 -9.97
C SER A 90 6.46 2.67 -9.29
N SER A 91 6.34 1.58 -10.03
CA SER A 91 6.76 0.24 -9.61
C SER A 91 7.77 -0.31 -10.60
N LYS A 92 8.84 -0.90 -10.08
CA LYS A 92 9.85 -1.60 -10.87
C LYS A 92 9.94 -3.02 -10.41
N ASP A 93 9.54 -3.91 -11.31
CA ASP A 93 9.55 -5.35 -11.11
C ASP A 93 10.91 -5.90 -11.51
N SER A 94 11.46 -6.84 -10.73
CA SER A 94 12.74 -7.46 -11.03
C SER A 94 12.78 -8.93 -10.61
N GLY A 95 13.49 -9.71 -11.43
CA GLY A 95 13.74 -11.12 -11.17
C GLY A 95 12.55 -12.04 -11.44
N GLU A 96 12.88 -13.33 -11.45
CA GLU A 96 11.96 -14.45 -11.56
C GLU A 96 12.55 -15.56 -10.71
N ILE A 97 11.71 -16.21 -9.90
CA ILE A 97 12.16 -17.32 -9.07
C ILE A 97 11.35 -18.56 -9.37
N GLN A 98 12.08 -19.64 -9.59
CA GLN A 98 11.53 -20.97 -9.76
C GLN A 98 11.83 -21.76 -8.48
N THR A 99 10.78 -22.22 -7.80
CA THR A 99 10.92 -23.06 -6.61
C THR A 99 10.05 -24.29 -6.75
N ALA A 100 10.66 -25.47 -6.60
CA ALA A 100 10.02 -26.78 -6.70
C ALA A 100 9.18 -26.94 -7.99
N ASP A 101 7.90 -26.57 -7.92
CA ASP A 101 6.87 -26.82 -8.93
C ASP A 101 6.13 -25.55 -9.34
N ILE A 102 6.60 -24.37 -8.94
CA ILE A 102 5.98 -23.08 -9.29
C ILE A 102 7.02 -22.08 -9.80
N ASN A 103 6.56 -21.26 -10.73
CA ASN A 103 7.26 -20.07 -11.21
C ASN A 103 6.56 -18.82 -10.65
N ILE A 104 7.30 -17.96 -9.97
CA ILE A 104 6.79 -16.73 -9.37
C ILE A 104 7.48 -15.53 -10.01
N LYS A 105 6.68 -14.57 -10.48
CA LYS A 105 7.15 -13.33 -11.08
C LYS A 105 6.34 -12.14 -10.60
N PRO A 106 6.96 -11.02 -10.21
CA PRO A 106 8.41 -10.83 -10.00
C PRO A 106 8.87 -11.39 -8.65
N THR A 107 10.19 -11.56 -8.49
CA THR A 107 10.80 -11.93 -7.20
C THR A 107 11.01 -10.73 -6.29
N SER A 108 11.18 -9.54 -6.87
CA SER A 108 11.32 -8.28 -6.14
C SER A 108 10.54 -7.17 -6.84
N VAL A 109 9.95 -6.27 -6.06
CA VAL A 109 9.26 -5.07 -6.52
C VAL A 109 9.80 -3.89 -5.74
N THR A 110 10.36 -2.91 -6.45
CA THR A 110 10.70 -1.60 -5.87
C THR A 110 9.58 -0.63 -6.15
N LEU A 111 9.10 0.05 -5.12
CA LEU A 111 8.00 1.01 -5.21
C LEU A 111 8.52 2.42 -4.90
N ASP A 112 8.38 3.32 -5.85
CA ASP A 112 8.52 4.75 -5.65
C ASP A 112 7.12 5.30 -5.33
N LEU A 113 6.86 5.60 -4.06
CA LEU A 113 5.52 6.00 -3.59
C LEU A 113 5.40 7.51 -3.44
N SER A 114 4.28 8.05 -3.92
CA SER A 114 3.86 9.42 -3.66
C SER A 114 2.71 9.46 -2.67
N ALA A 115 2.74 10.40 -1.71
CA ALA A 115 1.73 10.46 -0.66
C ALA A 115 0.32 10.65 -1.23
N GLY A 116 -0.62 9.84 -0.76
CA GLY A 116 -2.03 9.89 -1.19
C GLY A 116 -2.32 9.24 -2.55
N LYS A 117 -1.32 8.68 -3.23
CA LYS A 117 -1.52 7.92 -4.48
C LYS A 117 -1.45 6.42 -4.22
N GLN A 118 -2.32 5.67 -4.90
CA GLN A 118 -2.26 4.21 -4.93
C GLN A 118 -1.29 3.76 -6.03
N THR A 119 -0.56 2.68 -5.77
CA THR A 119 0.33 2.04 -6.74
C THR A 119 0.07 0.55 -6.70
N GLU A 120 -0.11 -0.03 -7.88
CA GLU A 120 -0.40 -1.44 -8.04
C GLU A 120 0.77 -2.13 -8.73
N PHE A 121 1.07 -3.35 -8.30
CA PHE A 121 2.00 -4.24 -8.95
C PHE A 121 1.33 -5.61 -9.08
N LYS A 122 1.79 -6.41 -10.03
CA LYS A 122 1.19 -7.72 -10.30
C LYS A 122 2.16 -8.82 -9.96
N VAL A 123 1.69 -9.78 -9.18
CA VAL A 123 2.40 -11.03 -8.94
C VAL A 123 1.69 -12.12 -9.72
N SER A 124 2.44 -12.77 -10.60
CA SER A 124 2.05 -13.95 -11.35
C SER A 124 2.65 -15.17 -10.69
N VAL A 125 1.82 -16.16 -10.42
CA VAL A 125 2.23 -17.49 -9.97
C VAL A 125 1.74 -18.48 -11.00
N GLN A 126 2.67 -19.20 -11.62
CA GLN A 126 2.37 -20.23 -12.61
C GLN A 126 2.84 -21.58 -12.10
N PRO A 127 1.96 -22.57 -11.93
CA PRO A 127 2.40 -23.93 -11.66
C PRO A 127 3.17 -24.45 -12.88
N LEU A 128 4.31 -25.08 -12.61
CA LEU A 128 5.05 -25.83 -13.62
C LEU A 128 4.29 -27.12 -13.90
N ARG A 129 4.36 -27.57 -15.15
CA ARG A 129 3.79 -28.87 -15.52
C ARG A 129 4.58 -29.95 -14.81
N MET A 130 3.99 -30.58 -13.80
CA MET A 130 4.61 -31.71 -13.12
C MET A 130 4.50 -32.96 -13.98
N GLU A 131 5.63 -33.62 -14.21
CA GLU A 131 5.69 -34.92 -14.89
C GLU A 131 5.48 -36.09 -13.92
N LYS A 132 5.66 -35.86 -12.61
CA LYS A 132 5.62 -36.89 -11.57
C LYS A 132 4.84 -36.42 -10.35
N LEU A 133 3.77 -37.12 -10.01
CA LEU A 133 2.99 -36.91 -8.79
C LEU A 133 3.51 -37.83 -7.68
N LYS A 134 3.89 -37.26 -6.53
CA LYS A 134 4.23 -38.04 -5.32
C LYS A 134 3.10 -37.90 -4.31
N ILE A 135 2.41 -38.99 -4.02
CA ILE A 135 1.35 -39.03 -3.01
C ILE A 135 1.92 -39.71 -1.76
N TYR A 136 1.82 -39.02 -0.62
CA TYR A 136 2.23 -39.55 0.67
C TYR A 136 0.98 -39.85 1.49
N PHE A 137 0.77 -41.13 1.82
CA PHE A 137 -0.27 -41.55 2.74
C PHE A 137 0.33 -41.60 4.14
N LEU A 138 -0.14 -40.73 5.02
CA LEU A 138 0.17 -40.83 6.44
C LEU A 138 -0.83 -41.81 7.06
N VAL A 139 -0.35 -43.00 7.43
CA VAL A 139 -1.18 -44.05 8.03
C VAL A 139 -0.80 -44.24 9.49
N HIS A 140 -1.79 -44.20 10.37
CA HIS A 140 -1.60 -44.54 11.77
C HIS A 140 -1.39 -46.05 11.92
N LEU A 141 -0.27 -46.45 12.53
CA LEU A 141 0.07 -47.84 12.77
C LEU A 141 -0.74 -48.36 13.97
N SER A 142 -1.98 -48.82 13.73
CA SER A 142 -2.78 -49.55 14.72
C SER A 142 -2.73 -51.06 14.46
N SER A 143 -3.31 -51.86 15.37
CA SER A 143 -3.52 -53.31 15.18
C SER A 143 -4.22 -53.67 13.87
N ASP A 144 -5.01 -52.73 13.32
CA ASP A 144 -5.80 -52.91 12.11
C ASP A 144 -5.04 -52.50 10.83
N PHE A 145 -3.78 -52.08 10.93
CA PHE A 145 -2.97 -51.62 9.79
C PHE A 145 -2.88 -52.67 8.69
N SER A 146 -2.74 -53.95 9.04
CA SER A 146 -2.72 -55.07 8.09
C SER A 146 -4.00 -55.12 7.24
N ARG A 147 -5.17 -54.89 7.86
CA ARG A 147 -6.46 -54.89 7.15
C ARG A 147 -6.52 -53.72 6.19
N VAL A 148 -6.14 -52.51 6.64
CA VAL A 148 -6.10 -51.31 5.80
C VAL A 148 -5.15 -51.51 4.61
N LEU A 149 -3.96 -52.07 4.85
CA LEU A 149 -2.99 -52.38 3.79
C LEU A 149 -3.57 -53.34 2.76
N SER A 150 -4.20 -54.43 3.22
CA SER A 150 -4.76 -55.45 2.34
C SER A 150 -5.88 -54.93 1.45
N THR A 151 -6.64 -53.93 1.92
CA THR A 151 -7.68 -53.26 1.12
C THR A 151 -7.08 -52.25 0.14
N MET A 152 -6.03 -51.51 0.54
CA MET A 152 -5.46 -50.43 -0.27
C MET A 152 -4.46 -50.92 -1.32
N SER A 153 -3.66 -51.95 -1.04
CA SER A 153 -2.64 -52.47 -1.96
C SER A 153 -3.16 -52.77 -3.37
N PRO A 154 -4.23 -53.54 -3.57
CA PRO A 154 -4.71 -53.85 -4.93
C PRO A 154 -5.19 -52.60 -5.68
N LEU A 155 -5.82 -51.65 -4.98
CA LEU A 155 -6.26 -50.38 -5.59
C LEU A 155 -5.08 -49.50 -6.01
N ILE A 156 -4.00 -49.50 -5.23
CA ILE A 156 -2.80 -48.72 -5.54
C ILE A 156 -2.06 -49.32 -6.74
N GLU A 157 -1.99 -50.65 -6.83
CA GLU A 157 -1.43 -51.35 -7.99
C GLU A 157 -2.24 -51.11 -9.27
N GLU A 158 -3.58 -51.11 -9.18
CA GLU A 158 -4.48 -50.83 -10.31
C GLU A 158 -4.24 -49.43 -10.91
N ILE A 159 -3.95 -48.43 -10.07
CA ILE A 159 -3.66 -47.05 -10.49
C ILE A 159 -2.21 -46.93 -11.01
N GLY A 160 -1.42 -48.00 -11.01
CA GLY A 160 -0.03 -48.03 -11.50
C GLY A 160 0.95 -47.30 -10.58
N MET A 161 0.58 -47.12 -9.31
CA MET A 161 1.43 -46.46 -8.31
C MET A 161 2.31 -47.48 -7.59
N LYS A 162 3.56 -47.12 -7.33
CA LYS A 162 4.49 -47.94 -6.54
C LYS A 162 4.41 -47.55 -5.06
N ILE A 163 4.06 -48.49 -4.20
CA ILE A 163 4.08 -48.27 -2.74
C ILE A 163 5.53 -48.33 -2.24
N ILE A 164 5.95 -47.31 -1.49
CA ILE A 164 7.22 -47.29 -0.77
C ILE A 164 6.89 -47.00 0.69
N PHE A 165 7.26 -47.92 1.58
CA PHE A 165 7.07 -47.75 3.01
C PHE A 165 8.29 -47.07 3.64
N HIS A 166 8.06 -45.94 4.31
CA HIS A 166 9.05 -45.30 5.16
C HIS A 166 8.57 -45.38 6.61
N PHE A 167 9.30 -46.13 7.43
CA PHE A 167 9.04 -46.22 8.87
C PHE A 167 9.94 -45.22 9.59
N SER A 168 9.35 -44.27 10.31
CA SER A 168 10.06 -43.37 11.21
C SER A 168 9.74 -43.75 12.64
N TYR A 169 10.73 -44.27 13.36
CA TYR A 169 10.63 -44.54 14.78
C TYR A 169 11.14 -43.32 15.55
N ARG A 170 10.28 -42.74 16.40
CA ARG A 170 10.75 -41.88 17.50
C ARG A 170 11.16 -42.80 18.63
N SER A 171 12.47 -42.91 18.87
CA SER A 171 13.05 -43.43 20.11
C SER A 171 12.81 -42.46 21.27
#